data_AF-A0A3B6BYX6-F1
#
_entry.id   AF-A0A3B6BYX6-F1
#
_cell.length_a   1.000
_cell.length_b   1.000
_cell.length_c   1.000
_cell.angle_alpha   90.00
_cell.angle_beta   90.00
_cell.angle_gamma   90.00
#
_symmetry.space_group_name_H-M   'P 1'
#
loop_
_entity.id
_entity.type
_entity.pdbx_description
1 polymer ?
#
loop_
_entity_poly.entity_id
_entity_poly.type
_entity_poly.pdbx_seq_one_letter_code
_entity_poly.pdbx_strand_id
1 'polypeptide(L)'
;MAHGDHQIDDDDFMNPPQRNRATGQRKEGDEKKKRIRNRASQERLTVLTDKFTNDQKGAAAEMGMQALMDVRCMNLVNPVCDWLGEIYHPASREFVIPGRGRLPLNEKSVFCTLGVPRGHIKVPYELNNEKEEVLFPCLFPSLESMPNTSALADSLQAMTTHGDVFKMKLLMHLISAVFAPTTSLRPSNKCFPILADLKNVKNMNWCKFLADFLHNAFSSKMYQKGCRLHLMLMYVDCLDLSTVDFTRIGGPPPTHKFAVSAWTINAVKAVLAADRVTDAKYGKL
;
A
#
# COMPACT_ATOMS: atom_id res chain seq x y z
N MET A 1 28.34 2.22 39.40
CA MET A 1 27.13 1.44 39.73
C MET A 1 25.91 2.26 39.30
N ALA A 2 25.11 1.65 38.43
CA ALA A 2 23.71 1.95 38.07
C ALA A 2 23.32 3.38 37.65
N HIS A 3 23.41 3.65 36.35
CA HIS A 3 22.44 4.51 35.65
C HIS A 3 21.25 3.63 35.26
N GLY A 4 20.06 3.98 35.72
CA GLY A 4 18.81 3.36 35.33
C GLY A 4 18.06 4.28 34.38
N ASP A 5 18.13 3.99 33.08
CA ASP A 5 17.26 4.56 32.07
C ASP A 5 15.91 3.85 32.10
N HIS A 6 14.85 4.64 32.31
CA HIS A 6 13.48 4.26 31.98
C HIS A 6 12.98 5.29 30.96
N GLN A 7 13.20 5.00 29.68
CA GLN A 7 12.48 5.63 28.59
C GLN A 7 11.20 4.82 28.35
N ILE A 8 10.08 5.50 28.56
CA ILE A 8 8.73 5.00 28.31
C ILE A 8 8.46 5.18 26.81
N ASP A 9 8.12 4.07 26.15
CA ASP A 9 7.63 4.02 24.76
C ASP A 9 6.29 4.77 24.63
N ASP A 10 6.34 6.07 24.34
CA ASP A 10 5.16 6.91 24.07
C ASP A 10 4.73 6.84 22.59
N ASP A 11 4.35 5.65 22.12
CA ASP A 11 3.63 5.53 20.82
C ASP A 11 2.44 4.53 20.85
N ASP A 12 2.03 4.06 22.03
CA ASP A 12 0.85 3.21 22.21
C ASP A 12 0.00 3.64 23.41
N PHE A 13 -0.61 4.83 23.39
CA PHE A 13 -1.80 5.08 24.23
C PHE A 13 -2.74 6.14 23.65
N MET A 14 -3.87 5.69 23.09
CA MET A 14 -5.00 6.56 22.83
C MET A 14 -5.65 6.94 24.16
N ASN A 15 -5.63 8.23 24.53
CA ASN A 15 -6.33 8.74 25.71
C ASN A 15 -7.84 8.38 25.66
N PRO A 16 -8.45 7.88 26.77
CA PRO A 16 -9.89 7.69 26.85
C PRO A 16 -10.61 9.05 26.81
N PRO A 17 -11.84 9.12 26.25
CA PRO A 17 -12.53 10.39 26.10
C PRO A 17 -12.88 11.01 27.46
N GLN A 18 -12.39 12.23 27.69
CA GLN A 18 -12.74 13.05 28.84
C GLN A 18 -14.26 13.26 28.88
N ARG A 19 -14.85 12.82 30.00
CA ARG A 19 -16.29 12.92 30.26
C ARG A 19 -16.60 14.33 30.78
N ASN A 20 -16.78 15.29 29.87
CA ASN A 20 -17.35 16.59 30.24
C ASN A 20 -18.85 16.43 30.53
N ARG A 21 -19.22 16.57 31.81
CA ARG A 21 -20.60 16.80 32.25
C ARG A 21 -21.00 18.22 31.83
N ALA A 22 -21.90 18.32 30.86
CA ALA A 22 -22.82 19.44 30.74
C ALA A 22 -24.10 18.94 30.07
N THR A 23 -25.22 19.29 30.68
CA THR A 23 -26.60 18.89 30.44
C THR A 23 -27.12 19.15 29.03
N GLY A 24 -27.68 18.11 28.39
CA GLY A 24 -28.43 18.20 27.14
C GLY A 24 -28.99 16.82 26.77
N GLN A 25 -30.31 16.73 26.59
CA GLN A 25 -31.08 15.50 26.41
C GLN A 25 -30.53 14.57 25.33
N ARG A 26 -30.34 13.28 25.68
CA ARG A 26 -29.98 12.21 24.74
C ARG A 26 -31.19 11.90 23.85
N LYS A 27 -31.07 12.13 22.55
CA LYS A 27 -31.77 11.33 21.53
C LYS A 27 -30.84 10.21 21.10
N GLU A 28 -31.33 9.00 21.31
CA GLU A 28 -30.75 7.73 20.88
C GLU A 28 -30.86 7.62 19.35
N GLY A 29 -29.77 7.22 18.68
CA GLY A 29 -29.73 6.99 17.23
C GLY A 29 -28.54 7.65 16.54
N ASP A 30 -27.74 6.83 15.87
CA ASP A 30 -26.54 7.14 15.07
C ASP A 30 -25.22 7.42 15.81
N GLU A 31 -24.64 6.36 16.38
CA GLU A 31 -23.18 6.22 16.37
C GLU A 31 -22.68 6.09 14.92
N LYS A 32 -22.40 7.23 14.27
CA LYS A 32 -21.58 7.25 13.06
C LYS A 32 -20.21 6.66 13.41
N LYS A 33 -20.01 5.37 13.14
CA LYS A 33 -18.66 4.74 13.11
C LYS A 33 -17.75 5.66 12.30
N LYS A 34 -16.79 6.29 12.98
CA LYS A 34 -15.77 7.16 12.37
C LYS A 34 -15.05 6.31 11.32
N ARG A 35 -15.37 6.47 10.03
CA ARG A 35 -14.76 5.71 8.93
C ARG A 35 -13.24 5.87 9.04
N ILE A 36 -12.55 4.81 9.45
CA ILE A 36 -11.09 4.76 9.49
C ILE A 36 -10.63 4.86 8.04
N ARG A 37 -9.91 5.95 7.71
CA ARG A 37 -9.52 6.27 6.33
C ARG A 37 -8.29 5.46 5.93
N ASN A 38 -8.40 4.72 4.84
CA ASN A 38 -7.27 4.21 4.07
C ASN A 38 -6.48 5.40 3.49
N ARG A 39 -5.14 5.32 3.53
CA ARG A 39 -4.22 6.37 3.02
C ARG A 39 -3.51 5.98 1.74
N ALA A 40 -3.81 4.81 1.18
CA ALA A 40 -3.29 4.43 -0.12
C ALA A 40 -3.72 5.44 -1.20
N SER A 41 -2.81 5.79 -2.10
CA SER A 41 -3.02 6.86 -3.09
C SER A 41 -2.48 6.48 -4.46
N GLN A 42 -3.07 5.44 -5.06
CA GLN A 42 -2.71 4.94 -6.39
C GLN A 42 -2.96 5.98 -7.49
N GLU A 43 -4.02 6.79 -7.34
CA GLU A 43 -4.35 7.87 -8.28
C GLU A 43 -3.19 8.87 -8.36
N ARG A 44 -2.67 9.27 -7.20
CA ARG A 44 -1.54 10.18 -7.13
C ARG A 44 -0.27 9.57 -7.68
N LEU A 45 -0.02 8.28 -7.43
CA LEU A 45 1.10 7.59 -8.06
C LEU A 45 1.00 7.64 -9.59
N THR A 46 -0.19 7.36 -10.15
CA THR A 46 -0.39 7.36 -11.61
C THR A 46 -0.13 8.76 -12.19
N VAL A 47 -0.69 9.80 -11.57
CA VAL A 47 -0.48 11.20 -11.99
C VAL A 47 1.00 11.61 -11.89
N LEU A 48 1.74 11.09 -10.90
CA LEU A 48 3.18 11.32 -10.79
C LEU A 48 3.94 10.63 -11.92
N THR A 49 3.68 9.34 -12.14
CA THR A 49 4.43 8.53 -13.12
C THR A 49 4.18 8.95 -14.56
N ASP A 50 3.02 9.52 -14.86
CA ASP A 50 2.71 10.09 -16.18
C ASP A 50 3.58 11.32 -16.50
N LYS A 51 4.05 12.03 -15.47
CA LYS A 51 4.90 13.22 -15.61
C LYS A 51 6.39 12.91 -15.57
N PHE A 52 6.77 11.69 -15.22
CA PHE A 52 8.17 11.30 -15.14
C PHE A 52 8.80 11.22 -16.54
N THR A 53 10.02 11.73 -16.65
CA THR A 53 10.85 11.56 -17.84
C THR A 53 11.28 10.10 -18.01
N ASN A 54 11.78 9.74 -19.20
CA ASN A 54 12.33 8.41 -19.43
C ASN A 54 13.49 8.09 -18.47
N ASP A 55 14.34 9.07 -18.15
CA ASP A 55 15.45 8.88 -17.20
C ASP A 55 14.95 8.63 -15.78
N GLN A 56 13.89 9.33 -15.34
CA GLN A 56 13.25 9.09 -14.04
C GLN A 56 12.59 7.70 -13.97
N LYS A 57 11.94 7.25 -15.05
CA LYS A 57 11.43 5.88 -15.15
C LYS A 57 12.57 4.85 -15.18
N GLY A 58 13.70 5.18 -15.83
CA GLY A 58 14.93 4.39 -15.81
C GLY A 58 15.49 4.23 -14.39
N ALA A 59 15.55 5.31 -13.62
CA ALA A 59 15.97 5.27 -12.21
C ALA A 59 15.04 4.39 -11.35
N ALA A 60 13.73 4.38 -11.63
CA ALA A 60 12.81 3.45 -10.98
C ALA A 60 13.08 1.99 -11.39
N ALA A 61 13.39 1.74 -12.66
CA ALA A 61 13.74 0.41 -13.15
C ALA A 61 15.04 -0.13 -12.55
N GLU A 62 16.05 0.71 -12.31
CA GLU A 62 17.28 0.34 -11.61
C GLU A 62 17.02 -0.19 -10.19
N MET A 63 15.97 0.31 -9.54
CA MET A 63 15.50 -0.16 -8.23
C MET A 63 14.57 -1.38 -8.32
N GLY A 64 14.26 -1.86 -9.53
CA GLY A 64 13.29 -2.93 -9.77
C GLY A 64 11.84 -2.51 -9.64
N MET A 65 11.54 -1.21 -9.68
CA MET A 65 10.19 -0.64 -9.53
C MET A 65 9.52 -0.30 -10.88
N GLN A 66 10.03 -0.85 -11.99
CA GLN A 66 9.55 -0.55 -13.35
C GLN A 66 8.05 -0.78 -13.53
N ALA A 67 7.50 -1.88 -13.03
CA ALA A 67 6.08 -2.22 -13.19
C ALA A 67 5.16 -1.20 -12.47
N LEU A 68 5.69 -0.54 -11.43
CA LEU A 68 4.96 0.50 -10.70
C LEU A 68 4.93 1.84 -11.44
N MET A 69 5.76 2.01 -12.48
CA MET A 69 5.70 3.18 -13.35
C MET A 69 4.60 3.08 -14.41
N ASP A 70 4.01 1.89 -14.57
CA ASP A 70 2.98 1.57 -15.55
C ASP A 70 1.65 1.16 -14.90
N VAL A 71 1.37 1.66 -13.68
CA VAL A 71 0.13 1.35 -12.94
C VAL A 71 -1.07 1.88 -13.72
N ARG A 72 -2.01 1.00 -14.09
CA ARG A 72 -3.24 1.39 -14.80
C ARG A 72 -4.47 1.49 -13.90
N CYS A 73 -4.39 0.90 -12.70
CA CYS A 73 -5.49 0.93 -11.75
C CYS A 73 -5.37 2.14 -10.82
N MET A 74 -6.01 3.24 -11.21
CA MET A 74 -5.89 4.52 -10.51
C MET A 74 -6.59 4.55 -9.15
N ASN A 75 -7.56 3.67 -8.89
CA ASN A 75 -8.41 3.77 -7.70
C ASN A 75 -8.66 2.41 -7.05
N LEU A 76 -8.85 2.41 -5.73
CA LEU A 76 -9.26 1.21 -5.00
C LEU A 76 -10.77 1.09 -4.92
N VAL A 77 -11.28 -0.12 -5.16
CA VAL A 77 -12.63 -0.50 -4.77
C VAL A 77 -12.56 -1.01 -3.33
N ASN A 78 -12.69 -0.09 -2.36
CA ASN A 78 -12.48 -0.44 -0.95
C ASN A 78 -13.33 -1.61 -0.43
N PRO A 79 -14.63 -1.76 -0.80
CA PRO A 79 -15.44 -2.87 -0.28
C PRO A 79 -14.88 -4.27 -0.56
N VAL A 80 -14.25 -4.53 -1.72
CA VAL A 80 -13.64 -5.85 -1.96
C VAL A 80 -12.41 -6.09 -1.07
N CYS A 81 -11.61 -5.06 -0.82
CA CYS A 81 -10.47 -5.18 0.09
C CYS A 81 -10.93 -5.39 1.54
N ASP A 82 -12.02 -4.74 1.96
CA ASP A 82 -12.58 -4.93 3.30
C ASP A 82 -13.13 -6.36 3.45
N TRP A 83 -13.87 -6.85 2.45
CA TRP A 83 -14.35 -8.23 2.39
C TRP A 83 -13.20 -9.26 2.40
N LEU A 84 -12.14 -9.04 1.62
CA LEU A 84 -10.94 -9.89 1.66
C LEU A 84 -10.33 -9.93 3.07
N GLY A 85 -10.33 -8.82 3.80
CA GLY A 85 -9.93 -8.79 5.21
C GLY A 85 -10.78 -9.68 6.10
N GLU A 86 -12.09 -9.72 5.88
CA GLU A 86 -13.04 -10.54 6.65
C GLU A 86 -12.87 -12.04 6.41
N ILE A 87 -12.51 -12.45 5.19
CA ILE A 87 -12.33 -13.86 4.81
C ILE A 87 -10.89 -14.36 4.92
N TYR A 88 -9.98 -13.53 5.44
CA TYR A 88 -8.59 -13.91 5.63
C TYR A 88 -8.44 -14.87 6.81
N HIS A 89 -7.71 -15.95 6.59
CA HIS A 89 -7.39 -16.97 7.58
C HIS A 89 -5.89 -16.91 7.95
N PRO A 90 -5.54 -16.30 9.12
CA PRO A 90 -4.15 -16.05 9.48
C PRO A 90 -3.27 -17.29 9.54
N ALA A 91 -3.78 -18.40 10.07
CA ALA A 91 -2.99 -19.61 10.30
C ALA A 91 -2.50 -20.26 9.00
N SER A 92 -3.27 -20.16 7.92
CA SER A 92 -2.86 -20.67 6.59
C SER A 92 -2.35 -19.59 5.65
N ARG A 93 -2.41 -18.30 6.04
CA ARG A 93 -2.09 -17.14 5.22
C ARG A 93 -2.84 -17.10 3.89
N GLU A 94 -4.14 -17.40 3.94
CA GLU A 94 -4.99 -17.48 2.74
C GLU A 94 -6.30 -16.72 2.92
N PHE A 95 -6.89 -16.31 1.80
CA PHE A 95 -8.27 -15.83 1.71
C PHE A 95 -9.16 -17.01 1.39
N VAL A 96 -10.06 -17.38 2.32
CA VAL A 96 -10.98 -18.52 2.14
C VAL A 96 -12.26 -18.03 1.51
N ILE A 97 -12.37 -18.18 0.18
CA ILE A 97 -13.53 -17.70 -0.56
C ILE A 97 -14.63 -18.78 -0.53
N PRO A 98 -15.79 -18.50 0.09
CA PRO A 98 -16.85 -19.49 0.22
C PRO A 98 -17.27 -20.07 -1.14
N GLY A 99 -17.29 -21.40 -1.25
CA GLY A 99 -17.71 -22.11 -2.46
C GLY A 99 -16.71 -22.07 -3.64
N ARG A 100 -15.53 -21.46 -3.49
CA ARG A 100 -14.54 -21.32 -4.58
C ARG A 100 -13.17 -21.90 -4.30
N GLY A 101 -12.73 -21.82 -3.06
CA GLY A 101 -11.39 -22.26 -2.68
C GLY A 101 -10.61 -21.16 -1.96
N ARG A 102 -9.30 -21.11 -2.21
CA ARG A 102 -8.35 -20.34 -1.40
C ARG A 102 -7.40 -19.55 -2.27
N LEU A 103 -7.13 -18.31 -1.88
CA LEU A 103 -6.06 -17.50 -2.48
C LEU A 103 -4.93 -17.30 -1.49
N PRO A 104 -3.69 -17.67 -1.84
CA PRO A 104 -2.57 -17.53 -0.92
C PRO A 104 -1.99 -16.11 -0.91
N LEU A 105 -1.73 -15.58 0.29
CA LEU A 105 -0.93 -14.38 0.50
C LEU A 105 0.54 -14.79 0.65
N ASN A 106 1.30 -14.76 -0.44
CA ASN A 106 2.69 -15.18 -0.46
C ASN A 106 3.52 -14.37 -1.46
N GLU A 107 4.82 -14.64 -1.54
CA GLU A 107 5.73 -13.91 -2.42
C GLU A 107 5.36 -14.04 -3.91
N LYS A 108 4.85 -15.20 -4.33
CA LYS A 108 4.45 -15.45 -5.71
C LYS A 108 3.25 -14.58 -6.10
N SER A 109 2.22 -14.52 -5.25
CA SER A 109 1.05 -13.69 -5.55
C SER A 109 1.43 -12.21 -5.61
N VAL A 110 2.27 -11.72 -4.69
CA VAL A 110 2.78 -10.33 -4.75
C VAL A 110 3.58 -10.07 -6.03
N PHE A 111 4.46 -10.99 -6.41
CA PHE A 111 5.27 -10.86 -7.63
C PHE A 111 4.39 -10.81 -8.89
N CYS A 112 3.45 -11.73 -9.04
CA CYS A 112 2.52 -11.77 -10.17
C CYS A 112 1.66 -10.51 -10.24
N THR A 113 1.29 -9.93 -9.10
CA THR A 113 0.48 -8.72 -9.09
C THR A 113 1.27 -7.45 -9.37
N LEU A 114 2.37 -7.22 -8.66
CA LEU A 114 3.05 -5.92 -8.60
C LEU A 114 4.37 -5.86 -9.38
N GLY A 115 4.97 -7.01 -9.71
CA GLY A 115 6.26 -7.06 -10.40
C GLY A 115 7.45 -6.48 -9.63
N VAL A 116 7.33 -6.33 -8.31
CA VAL A 116 8.41 -5.86 -7.44
C VAL A 116 9.45 -6.97 -7.18
N PRO A 117 10.69 -6.65 -6.76
CA PRO A 117 11.72 -7.67 -6.64
C PRO A 117 11.42 -8.75 -5.60
N ARG A 118 11.80 -9.99 -5.95
CA ARG A 118 11.79 -11.16 -5.05
C ARG A 118 13.23 -11.58 -4.75
N GLY A 119 14.00 -10.64 -4.21
CA GLY A 119 15.41 -10.82 -3.93
C GLY A 119 15.69 -11.69 -2.70
N HIS A 120 16.97 -11.78 -2.33
CA HIS A 120 17.44 -12.59 -1.20
C HIS A 120 17.75 -11.75 0.06
N ILE A 121 17.83 -10.43 -0.07
CA ILE A 121 18.09 -9.52 1.04
C ILE A 121 16.76 -9.18 1.74
N LYS A 122 16.71 -9.21 3.08
CA LYS A 122 15.53 -8.75 3.82
C LYS A 122 15.37 -7.24 3.68
N VAL A 123 14.16 -6.74 3.46
CA VAL A 123 13.87 -5.30 3.50
C VAL A 123 14.04 -4.78 4.94
N PRO A 124 14.96 -3.83 5.21
CA PRO A 124 15.20 -3.31 6.56
C PRO A 124 14.18 -2.22 6.93
N TYR A 125 12.92 -2.62 7.18
CA TYR A 125 11.85 -1.68 7.55
C TYR A 125 11.69 -1.60 9.07
N GLU A 126 12.54 -0.81 9.72
CA GLU A 126 12.62 -0.68 11.17
C GLU A 126 13.12 0.71 11.59
N LEU A 127 12.86 1.09 12.85
CA LEU A 127 13.30 2.40 13.36
C LEU A 127 14.81 2.45 13.42
N ASN A 128 15.38 3.54 12.89
CA ASN A 128 16.81 3.80 12.95
C ASN A 128 17.04 5.32 12.91
N ASN A 129 17.20 5.92 14.09
CA ASN A 129 17.32 7.36 14.23
C ASN A 129 18.61 7.89 13.58
N GLU A 130 19.70 7.12 13.60
CA GLU A 130 20.96 7.52 12.95
C GLU A 130 20.79 7.69 11.42
N LYS A 131 20.11 6.75 10.77
CA LYS A 131 19.82 6.85 9.33
C LYS A 131 18.87 7.99 9.01
N GLU A 132 17.88 8.22 9.87
CA GLU A 132 16.95 9.35 9.76
C GLU A 132 17.70 10.69 9.87
N GLU A 133 18.50 10.89 10.92
CA GLU A 133 19.28 12.13 11.15
C GLU A 133 20.22 12.45 9.98
N VAL A 134 20.85 11.44 9.37
CA VAL A 134 21.76 11.64 8.23
C VAL A 134 21.00 11.96 6.94
N LEU A 135 19.91 11.25 6.64
CA LEU A 135 19.24 11.35 5.34
C LEU A 135 18.16 12.42 5.29
N PHE A 136 17.52 12.72 6.42
CA PHE A 136 16.40 13.66 6.47
C PHE A 136 16.78 15.06 5.96
N PRO A 137 17.90 15.70 6.39
CA PRO A 137 18.31 17.00 5.87
C PRO A 137 18.62 16.99 4.37
N CYS A 138 19.14 15.87 3.84
CA CYS A 138 19.40 15.72 2.40
C CYS A 138 18.11 15.62 1.59
N LEU A 139 17.09 14.95 2.12
CA LEU A 139 15.81 14.78 1.45
C LEU A 139 14.93 16.02 1.59
N PHE A 140 15.03 16.75 2.70
CA PHE A 140 14.13 17.85 3.04
C PHE A 140 14.89 19.02 3.74
N PRO A 141 15.80 19.71 3.04
CA PRO A 141 16.72 20.69 3.63
C PRO A 141 16.06 21.92 4.28
N SER A 142 14.76 22.14 4.03
CA SER A 142 14.01 23.27 4.57
C SER A 142 12.86 22.85 5.51
N LEU A 143 12.83 21.58 5.93
CA LEU A 143 11.81 21.07 6.84
C LEU A 143 12.43 20.67 8.17
N GLU A 144 11.72 20.94 9.26
CA GLU A 144 12.11 20.52 10.62
C GLU A 144 11.52 19.15 11.00
N SER A 145 10.56 18.65 10.21
CA SER A 145 9.92 17.35 10.45
C SER A 145 9.42 16.71 9.17
N MET A 146 9.12 15.40 9.25
CA MET A 146 8.62 14.63 8.12
C MET A 146 7.40 15.29 7.45
N PRO A 147 7.45 15.56 6.13
CA PRO A 147 6.31 16.09 5.41
C PRO A 147 5.19 15.06 5.38
N ASN A 148 3.96 15.53 5.14
CA ASN A 148 2.89 14.61 4.78
C ASN A 148 3.16 13.95 3.41
N THR A 149 2.57 12.78 3.17
CA THR A 149 2.76 12.01 1.94
C THR A 149 2.38 12.82 0.69
N SER A 150 1.46 13.78 0.82
CA SER A 150 1.11 14.72 -0.24
C SER A 150 2.26 15.66 -0.60
N ALA A 151 2.86 16.34 0.37
CA ALA A 151 3.97 17.27 0.13
C ALA A 151 5.22 16.51 -0.37
N LEU A 152 5.42 15.25 0.06
CA LEU A 152 6.43 14.37 -0.53
C LEU A 152 6.18 14.15 -2.03
N ALA A 153 4.93 13.86 -2.41
CA ALA A 153 4.55 13.67 -3.80
C ALA A 153 4.69 14.97 -4.63
N ASP A 154 4.31 16.13 -4.08
CA ASP A 154 4.50 17.42 -4.75
C ASP A 154 5.99 17.73 -4.95
N SER A 155 6.80 17.45 -3.92
CA SER A 155 8.26 17.56 -4.00
C SER A 155 8.84 16.64 -5.08
N LEU A 156 8.35 15.41 -5.21
CA LEU A 156 8.76 14.47 -6.27
C LEU A 156 8.38 14.99 -7.65
N GLN A 157 7.15 15.50 -7.81
CA GLN A 157 6.65 16.00 -9.10
C GLN A 157 7.46 17.20 -9.60
N ALA A 158 7.98 18.03 -8.69
CA ALA A 158 8.79 19.19 -9.03
C ALA A 158 10.25 18.84 -9.39
N MET A 159 10.69 17.59 -9.19
CA MET A 159 12.07 17.19 -9.51
C MET A 159 12.26 17.02 -11.01
N THR A 160 13.35 17.59 -11.52
CA THR A 160 13.87 17.32 -12.87
C THR A 160 15.02 16.30 -12.85
N THR A 161 15.55 15.99 -11.67
CA THR A 161 16.67 15.05 -11.49
C THR A 161 16.17 13.61 -11.30
N HIS A 162 17.07 12.64 -11.54
CA HIS A 162 16.81 11.20 -11.43
C HIS A 162 17.87 10.46 -10.57
N GLY A 163 18.69 11.21 -9.83
CA GLY A 163 19.74 10.66 -8.96
C GLY A 163 19.22 10.09 -7.62
N ASP A 164 20.11 9.88 -6.67
CA ASP A 164 19.80 9.18 -5.41
C ASP A 164 18.71 9.86 -4.58
N VAL A 165 18.67 11.21 -4.55
CA VAL A 165 17.58 11.95 -3.86
C VAL A 165 16.22 11.65 -4.49
N PHE A 166 16.14 11.57 -5.82
CA PHE A 166 14.91 11.21 -6.52
C PHE A 166 14.50 9.77 -6.18
N LYS A 167 15.44 8.83 -6.27
CA LYS A 167 15.23 7.41 -5.94
C LYS A 167 14.75 7.21 -4.50
N MET A 168 15.39 7.88 -3.54
CA MET A 168 14.99 7.83 -2.13
C MET A 168 13.58 8.38 -1.91
N LYS A 169 13.27 9.56 -2.47
CA LYS A 169 11.91 10.14 -2.35
C LYS A 169 10.87 9.24 -3.01
N LEU A 170 11.16 8.67 -4.18
CA LEU A 170 10.25 7.77 -4.88
C LEU A 170 9.98 6.51 -4.05
N LEU A 171 11.01 5.87 -3.50
CA LEU A 171 10.84 4.72 -2.61
C LEU A 171 10.03 5.09 -1.37
N MET A 172 10.34 6.21 -0.72
CA MET A 172 9.58 6.68 0.44
C MET A 172 8.10 6.88 0.09
N HIS A 173 7.80 7.43 -1.09
CA HIS A 173 6.43 7.62 -1.57
C HIS A 173 5.74 6.27 -1.85
N LEU A 174 6.38 5.36 -2.58
CA LEU A 174 5.85 4.02 -2.86
C LEU A 174 5.56 3.23 -1.57
N ILE A 175 6.48 3.28 -0.60
CA ILE A 175 6.32 2.66 0.71
C ILE A 175 5.08 3.20 1.42
N SER A 176 4.93 4.53 1.43
CA SER A 176 3.90 5.22 2.21
C SER A 176 2.52 5.20 1.56
N ALA A 177 2.46 5.19 0.22
CA ALA A 177 1.21 5.32 -0.54
C ALA A 177 0.72 4.00 -1.13
N VAL A 178 1.59 2.98 -1.28
CA VAL A 178 1.23 1.73 -1.97
C VAL A 178 1.60 0.49 -1.17
N PHE A 179 2.84 0.36 -0.71
CA PHE A 179 3.34 -0.91 -0.16
C PHE A 179 2.91 -1.16 1.28
N ALA A 180 3.21 -0.21 2.16
CA ALA A 180 2.96 -0.29 3.59
C ALA A 180 2.21 0.95 4.10
N PRO A 181 1.12 1.39 3.43
CA PRO A 181 0.34 2.52 3.92
C PRO A 181 -0.17 2.20 5.32
N THR A 182 -0.03 3.19 6.20
CA THR A 182 -0.56 3.16 7.56
C THR A 182 -1.72 4.16 7.67
N THR A 183 -2.23 4.37 8.88
CA THR A 183 -3.24 5.43 9.14
C THR A 183 -2.62 6.83 9.20
N SER A 184 -1.28 6.93 9.29
CA SER A 184 -0.54 8.19 9.37
C SER A 184 -0.65 8.99 8.08
N LEU A 185 -0.59 10.32 8.20
CA LEU A 185 -0.47 11.23 7.07
C LEU A 185 0.97 11.41 6.58
N ARG A 186 1.94 10.96 7.38
CA ARG A 186 3.37 11.10 7.10
C ARG A 186 3.96 9.75 6.73
N PRO A 187 4.99 9.71 5.85
CA PRO A 187 5.81 8.52 5.68
C PRO A 187 6.34 8.02 7.03
N SER A 188 6.43 6.71 7.20
CA SER A 188 7.06 6.14 8.39
C SER A 188 8.57 6.30 8.30
N ASN A 189 9.19 6.77 9.38
CA ASN A 189 10.64 6.81 9.52
C ASN A 189 11.30 5.42 9.48
N LYS A 190 10.53 4.33 9.65
CA LYS A 190 11.01 2.95 9.43
C LYS A 190 11.53 2.69 8.01
N CYS A 191 11.29 3.59 7.05
CA CYS A 191 11.82 3.45 5.70
C CYS A 191 13.29 3.91 5.54
N PHE A 192 13.83 4.72 6.45
CA PHE A 192 15.18 5.31 6.29
C PHE A 192 16.30 4.28 6.08
N PRO A 193 16.33 3.10 6.76
CA PRO A 193 17.36 2.10 6.47
C PRO A 193 17.31 1.57 5.03
N ILE A 194 16.13 1.49 4.42
CA ILE A 194 15.96 1.11 3.01
C ILE A 194 16.58 2.18 2.11
N LEU A 195 16.31 3.46 2.42
CA LEU A 195 16.83 4.60 1.65
C LEU A 195 18.36 4.70 1.75
N ALA A 196 18.93 4.31 2.89
CA ALA A 196 20.38 4.29 3.09
C ALA A 196 21.11 3.20 2.28
N ASP A 197 20.40 2.18 1.79
CA ASP A 197 20.98 1.04 1.05
C ASP A 197 20.40 0.92 -0.37
N LEU A 198 20.30 2.06 -1.07
CA LEU A 198 19.77 2.14 -2.46
C LEU A 198 20.39 1.10 -3.40
N LYS A 199 21.70 0.84 -3.28
CA LYS A 199 22.44 -0.11 -4.13
C LYS A 199 21.87 -1.53 -4.09
N ASN A 200 21.24 -1.91 -2.98
CA ASN A 200 20.69 -3.25 -2.76
C ASN A 200 19.17 -3.31 -2.91
N VAL A 201 18.48 -2.20 -3.14
CA VAL A 201 17.01 -2.15 -3.23
C VAL A 201 16.46 -3.17 -4.23
N LYS A 202 17.09 -3.33 -5.39
CA LYS A 202 16.71 -4.34 -6.41
C LYS A 202 16.91 -5.80 -5.95
N ASN A 203 17.78 -6.02 -4.98
CA ASN A 203 18.12 -7.34 -4.41
C ASN A 203 17.35 -7.63 -3.12
N MET A 204 16.53 -6.69 -2.63
CA MET A 204 15.66 -6.90 -1.47
C MET A 204 14.41 -7.70 -1.83
N ASN A 205 13.90 -8.47 -0.87
CA ASN A 205 12.69 -9.26 -1.02
C ASN A 205 11.45 -8.42 -0.68
N TRP A 206 11.07 -7.56 -1.63
CA TRP A 206 9.87 -6.73 -1.52
C TRP A 206 8.59 -7.57 -1.51
N CYS A 207 8.57 -8.68 -2.24
CA CYS A 207 7.45 -9.62 -2.25
C CYS A 207 7.16 -10.17 -0.85
N LYS A 208 8.20 -10.63 -0.15
CA LYS A 208 8.09 -11.13 1.22
C LYS A 208 7.69 -10.03 2.19
N PHE A 209 8.34 -8.86 2.10
CA PHE A 209 8.02 -7.70 2.94
C PHE A 209 6.52 -7.33 2.86
N LEU A 210 5.98 -7.23 1.64
CA LEU A 210 4.57 -6.89 1.41
C LEU A 210 3.61 -7.95 1.94
N ALA A 211 3.89 -9.22 1.67
CA ALA A 211 3.06 -10.33 2.15
C ALA A 211 3.06 -10.40 3.69
N ASP A 212 4.24 -10.29 4.32
CA ASP A 212 4.37 -10.31 5.77
C ASP A 212 3.73 -9.07 6.41
N PHE A 213 3.84 -7.89 5.79
CA PHE A 213 3.18 -6.67 6.29
C PHE A 213 1.65 -6.80 6.29
N LEU A 214 1.07 -7.29 5.18
CA LEU A 214 -0.37 -7.55 5.09
C LEU A 214 -0.81 -8.64 6.07
N HIS A 215 -0.05 -9.73 6.19
CA HIS A 215 -0.33 -10.79 7.15
C HIS A 215 -0.39 -10.26 8.59
N ASN A 216 0.61 -9.46 9.00
CA ASN A 216 0.65 -8.87 10.33
C ASN A 216 -0.54 -7.92 10.55
N ALA A 217 -0.83 -7.05 9.57
CA ALA A 217 -1.98 -6.15 9.65
C ALA A 217 -3.31 -6.91 9.80
N PHE A 218 -3.52 -7.97 9.02
CA PHE A 218 -4.78 -8.70 9.01
C PHE A 218 -4.93 -9.61 10.23
N SER A 219 -3.83 -10.19 10.71
CA SER A 219 -3.79 -10.94 11.97
C SER A 219 -4.18 -10.06 13.17
N SER A 220 -3.82 -8.78 13.13
CA SER A 220 -4.22 -7.77 14.12
C SER A 220 -5.53 -7.04 13.77
N LYS A 221 -6.31 -7.53 12.79
CA LYS A 221 -7.59 -6.93 12.34
C LYS A 221 -7.50 -5.46 11.88
N MET A 222 -6.33 -5.03 11.42
CA MET A 222 -6.08 -3.69 10.87
C MET A 222 -6.19 -3.69 9.34
N TYR A 223 -7.38 -3.97 8.80
CA TYR A 223 -7.62 -4.17 7.36
C TYR A 223 -7.42 -2.91 6.48
N GLN A 224 -7.25 -1.74 7.12
CA GLN A 224 -6.90 -0.49 6.46
C GLN A 224 -5.40 -0.33 6.17
N LYS A 225 -4.53 -1.17 6.74
CA LYS A 225 -3.07 -1.10 6.55
C LYS A 225 -2.60 -2.05 5.46
N GLY A 226 -1.51 -1.67 4.78
CA GLY A 226 -0.82 -2.51 3.80
C GLY A 226 -1.33 -2.36 2.37
N CYS A 227 -0.77 -3.16 1.45
CA CYS A 227 -0.96 -2.99 0.01
C CYS A 227 -2.34 -3.46 -0.48
N ARG A 228 -3.36 -2.60 -0.33
CA ARG A 228 -4.73 -2.87 -0.84
C ARG A 228 -4.80 -2.97 -2.37
N LEU A 229 -3.84 -2.36 -3.09
CA LEU A 229 -3.72 -2.54 -4.54
C LEU A 229 -3.43 -4.00 -4.89
N HIS A 230 -2.49 -4.63 -4.17
CA HIS A 230 -2.20 -6.05 -4.36
C HIS A 230 -3.42 -6.91 -4.07
N LEU A 231 -4.13 -6.69 -2.96
CA LEU A 231 -5.31 -7.47 -2.60
C LEU A 231 -6.38 -7.45 -3.69
N MET A 232 -6.73 -6.24 -4.16
CA MET A 232 -7.76 -6.05 -5.18
C MET A 232 -7.36 -6.70 -6.51
N LEU A 233 -6.12 -6.46 -6.96
CA LEU A 233 -5.65 -6.97 -8.24
C LEU A 233 -5.47 -8.49 -8.22
N MET A 234 -4.87 -9.05 -7.15
CA MET A 234 -4.74 -10.50 -6.98
C MET A 234 -6.10 -11.20 -7.04
N TYR A 235 -7.14 -10.59 -6.47
CA TYR A 235 -8.49 -11.16 -6.50
C TYR A 235 -9.11 -11.13 -7.89
N VAL A 236 -9.12 -9.99 -8.58
CA VAL A 236 -9.76 -9.93 -9.92
C VAL A 236 -9.00 -10.72 -10.98
N ASP A 237 -7.68 -10.85 -10.82
CA ASP A 237 -6.80 -11.55 -11.75
C ASP A 237 -6.94 -13.08 -11.68
N CYS A 238 -7.55 -13.61 -10.61
CA CYS A 238 -7.77 -15.04 -10.44
C CYS A 238 -9.20 -15.51 -10.76
N LEU A 239 -10.10 -14.60 -11.15
CA LEU A 239 -11.50 -14.95 -11.46
C LEU A 239 -11.65 -15.48 -12.88
N ASP A 240 -12.69 -16.30 -13.10
CA ASP A 240 -13.08 -16.68 -14.47
C ASP A 240 -13.81 -15.51 -15.12
N LEU A 241 -13.19 -14.94 -16.15
CA LEU A 241 -13.70 -13.77 -16.86
C LEU A 241 -14.58 -14.15 -18.06
N SER A 242 -14.82 -15.45 -18.31
CA SER A 242 -15.54 -15.96 -19.48
C SER A 242 -16.95 -15.40 -19.64
N THR A 243 -17.59 -15.01 -18.53
CA THR A 243 -18.96 -14.49 -18.48
C THR A 243 -19.03 -12.97 -18.28
N VAL A 244 -17.89 -12.28 -18.21
CA VAL A 244 -17.85 -10.83 -17.98
C VAL A 244 -17.95 -10.07 -19.29
N ASP A 245 -18.93 -9.15 -19.37
CA ASP A 245 -19.08 -8.25 -20.51
C ASP A 245 -18.11 -7.07 -20.42
N PHE A 246 -17.12 -7.04 -21.32
CA PHE A 246 -16.15 -5.96 -21.46
C PHE A 246 -16.42 -5.01 -22.63
N THR A 247 -17.53 -5.17 -23.37
CA THR A 247 -17.81 -4.41 -24.59
C THR A 247 -17.83 -2.90 -24.36
N ARG A 248 -18.38 -2.46 -23.22
CA ARG A 248 -18.50 -1.05 -22.84
C ARG A 248 -17.19 -0.38 -22.42
N ILE A 249 -16.12 -1.15 -22.22
CA ILE A 249 -14.84 -0.64 -21.70
C ILE A 249 -13.64 -0.93 -22.61
N GLY A 250 -13.89 -1.32 -23.86
CA GLY A 250 -12.85 -1.53 -24.86
C GLY A 250 -12.23 -2.93 -24.87
N GLY A 251 -12.88 -3.91 -24.26
CA GLY A 251 -12.44 -5.31 -24.24
C GLY A 251 -11.80 -5.76 -22.92
N PRO A 252 -11.46 -7.05 -22.81
CA PRO A 252 -10.86 -7.61 -21.60
C PRO A 252 -9.48 -7.00 -21.33
N PRO A 253 -8.98 -7.10 -20.08
CA PRO A 253 -7.59 -6.72 -19.79
C PRO A 253 -6.61 -7.42 -20.74
N PRO A 254 -5.60 -6.72 -21.26
CA PRO A 254 -4.62 -7.34 -22.15
C PRO A 254 -3.81 -8.40 -21.40
N THR A 255 -3.25 -9.34 -22.17
CA THR A 255 -2.26 -10.30 -21.66
C THR A 255 -1.08 -9.54 -21.07
N HIS A 256 -0.58 -9.98 -19.92
CA HIS A 256 0.40 -9.20 -19.18
C HIS A 256 1.30 -10.06 -18.32
N LYS A 257 2.47 -9.51 -17.97
CA LYS A 257 3.39 -10.14 -17.02
C LYS A 257 3.01 -9.87 -15.57
N PHE A 258 2.50 -8.66 -15.29
CA PHE A 258 2.10 -8.22 -13.95
C PHE A 258 0.73 -7.54 -13.97
N ALA A 259 -0.16 -7.92 -13.06
CA ALA A 259 -1.55 -7.44 -13.04
C ALA A 259 -1.64 -5.91 -12.95
N VAL A 260 -0.74 -5.28 -12.18
CA VAL A 260 -0.70 -3.82 -12.00
C VAL A 260 -0.56 -3.04 -13.31
N SER A 261 0.07 -3.65 -14.32
CA SER A 261 0.31 -3.02 -15.63
C SER A 261 -0.80 -3.26 -16.65
N ALA A 262 -1.81 -4.07 -16.32
CA ALA A 262 -2.87 -4.45 -17.27
C ALA A 262 -4.25 -3.98 -16.85
N TRP A 263 -4.54 -4.11 -15.55
CA TRP A 263 -5.87 -3.86 -15.01
C TRP A 263 -6.15 -2.37 -14.89
N THR A 264 -7.11 -1.88 -15.67
CA THR A 264 -7.67 -0.53 -15.50
C THR A 264 -8.74 -0.54 -14.40
N ILE A 265 -9.03 0.62 -13.81
CA ILE A 265 -10.13 0.74 -12.85
C ILE A 265 -11.48 0.34 -13.45
N ASN A 266 -11.71 0.61 -14.74
CA ASN A 266 -12.95 0.26 -15.41
C ASN A 266 -13.11 -1.25 -15.55
N ALA A 267 -12.03 -1.97 -15.90
CA ALA A 267 -12.04 -3.43 -15.96
C ALA A 267 -12.25 -4.05 -14.58
N VAL A 268 -11.55 -3.54 -13.56
CA VAL A 268 -11.74 -3.98 -12.17
C VAL A 268 -13.20 -3.81 -11.74
N LYS A 269 -13.81 -2.64 -12.02
CA LYS A 269 -15.21 -2.39 -11.66
C LYS A 269 -16.19 -3.30 -12.39
N ALA A 270 -15.96 -3.59 -13.67
CA ALA A 270 -16.80 -4.49 -14.46
C ALA A 270 -16.77 -5.92 -13.87
N VAL A 271 -15.57 -6.44 -13.59
CA VAL A 271 -15.40 -7.77 -12.99
C VAL A 271 -16.02 -7.83 -11.59
N LEU A 272 -15.75 -6.85 -10.73
CA LEU A 272 -16.31 -6.82 -9.37
C LEU A 272 -17.84 -6.61 -9.36
N ALA A 273 -18.42 -6.01 -10.40
CA ALA A 273 -19.87 -5.92 -10.53
C ALA A 273 -20.48 -7.28 -10.90
N ALA A 274 -19.85 -8.01 -11.81
CA ALA A 274 -20.29 -9.35 -12.22
C ALA A 274 -20.09 -10.39 -11.10
N ASP A 275 -19.02 -10.25 -10.31
CA ASP A 275 -18.69 -11.13 -9.19
C ASP A 275 -19.46 -10.85 -7.89
N ARG A 276 -20.18 -9.73 -7.82
CA ARG A 276 -20.88 -9.31 -6.60
C ARG A 276 -22.00 -10.29 -6.23
N VAL A 277 -22.04 -10.68 -4.96
CA VAL A 277 -23.14 -11.44 -4.34
C VAL A 277 -24.07 -10.49 -3.57
N THR A 278 -23.51 -9.60 -2.77
CA THR A 278 -24.23 -8.50 -2.08
C THR A 278 -23.35 -7.24 -2.09
N ASP A 279 -23.84 -6.10 -1.58
CA ASP A 279 -23.05 -4.85 -1.55
C ASP A 279 -21.68 -4.96 -0.85
N ALA A 280 -21.52 -5.95 0.05
CA ALA A 280 -20.29 -6.17 0.79
C ALA A 280 -19.67 -7.56 0.56
N LYS A 281 -20.23 -8.40 -0.31
CA LYS A 281 -19.75 -9.78 -0.53
C LYS A 281 -19.54 -10.08 -2.02
N TYR A 282 -18.50 -10.86 -2.26
CA TYR A 282 -17.99 -11.22 -3.58
C TYR A 282 -17.85 -12.74 -3.69
N GLY A 283 -17.54 -13.25 -4.87
CA GLY A 283 -17.40 -14.68 -5.15
C GLY A 283 -18.53 -15.29 -5.99
N LYS A 284 -19.10 -14.56 -6.94
CA LYS A 284 -20.08 -15.09 -7.90
C LYS A 284 -19.47 -15.63 -9.20
N LEU A 285 -18.31 -15.13 -9.68
CA LEU A 285 -17.70 -15.49 -10.99
C LEU A 285 -16.89 -16.78 -11.04
#